data_AF-A0A355AFU0-F1
#
_entry.id   AF-A0A355AFU0-F1
#
_cell.length_a   1.000
_cell.length_b   1.000
_cell.length_c   1.000
_cell.angle_alpha   90.00
_cell.angle_beta   90.00
_cell.angle_gamma   90.00
#
_symmetry.space_group_name_H-M   'P 1'
#
loop_
_entity.id
_entity.type
_entity.pdbx_description
1 polymer ?
#
loop_
_entity_poly.entity_id
_entity_poly.type
_entity_poly.pdbx_seq_one_letter_code
_entity_poly.pdbx_strand_id
1 'polypeptide(L)'
;MASRKGESSEMEEIESEKDDSGVGIWRTLDASANRSAEAVRVLEDILRFCLDDAFLSQEAKAIRHELAIIFSREDLQARIRLRDVLRDVGVSTTVAKTPPRTEIKHVVAANAARASQSIRSLEECSRLVVPAVTTAFEQLRYRIYTLEKAAMTTIISENRLADISLCVLLDVDRPKTEFKTLVGQLLAAGVNMIQLRDKKANTSLLCERTKTITQQARQYAESTTGKRRCIVLVNDRADVAVAANADGVHLGETDLPVNLARKVCGHEFIIGRTAHSIAEAKQAVLDGADYLGVGPCYPSNTKQFKEFATDTFLRDVSEEIRLPVFAIGGITSDNLDRLVRLGVKRVAIASSITDAADPGEESRLICSLLSATQGNQSQETASVSEQQIVQFASPQTANSRSK
;
A
#
# COMPACT_ATOMS: atom_id res chain seq x y z
N MET A 1 -57.07 -22.26 50.52
CA MET A 1 -56.19 -21.14 50.11
C MET A 1 -54.77 -21.51 50.48
N ALA A 2 -53.98 -22.03 49.54
CA ALA A 2 -52.53 -22.13 49.66
C ALA A 2 -51.93 -22.30 48.26
N SER A 3 -51.05 -21.36 47.92
CA SER A 3 -50.00 -21.38 46.90
C SER A 3 -50.35 -21.74 45.45
N ARG A 4 -50.84 -20.73 44.71
CA ARG A 4 -50.62 -20.55 43.27
C ARG A 4 -49.76 -19.29 42.99
N LYS A 5 -48.90 -18.92 43.94
CA LYS A 5 -48.12 -17.66 43.92
C LYS A 5 -46.62 -17.86 43.62
N GLY A 6 -46.16 -19.09 43.38
CA GLY A 6 -44.74 -19.40 43.14
C GLY A 6 -44.36 -19.51 41.66
N GLU A 7 -45.20 -20.12 40.82
CA GLU A 7 -44.84 -20.37 39.41
C GLU A 7 -44.91 -19.12 38.51
N SER A 8 -45.72 -18.11 38.86
CA SER A 8 -45.74 -16.85 38.07
C SER A 8 -44.54 -15.96 38.35
N SER A 9 -43.93 -16.01 39.54
CA SER A 9 -42.80 -15.15 39.87
C SER A 9 -41.48 -15.69 39.31
N GLU A 10 -41.31 -17.01 39.22
CA GLU A 10 -40.16 -17.61 38.54
C GLU A 10 -40.23 -17.45 37.01
N MET A 11 -41.43 -17.52 36.40
CA MET A 11 -41.60 -17.21 34.97
C MET A 11 -41.42 -15.70 34.66
N GLU A 12 -41.91 -14.80 35.53
CA GLU A 12 -41.67 -13.34 35.40
C GLU A 12 -40.19 -12.98 35.63
N GLU A 13 -39.48 -13.62 36.57
CA GLU A 13 -38.04 -13.41 36.75
C GLU A 13 -37.23 -13.90 35.54
N ILE A 14 -37.56 -15.06 34.96
CA ILE A 14 -36.90 -15.60 33.75
C ILE A 14 -37.24 -14.77 32.49
N GLU A 15 -38.43 -14.19 32.38
CA GLU A 15 -38.77 -13.22 31.32
C GLU A 15 -38.06 -11.88 31.52
N SER A 16 -37.89 -11.41 32.76
CA SER A 16 -37.15 -10.18 33.08
C SER A 16 -35.64 -10.29 32.87
N GLU A 17 -35.04 -11.46 33.17
CA GLU A 17 -33.62 -11.75 32.91
C GLU A 17 -33.33 -11.89 31.41
N LYS A 18 -34.28 -12.42 30.63
CA LYS A 18 -34.21 -12.42 29.16
C LYS A 18 -34.24 -11.02 28.58
N ASP A 19 -35.05 -10.11 29.15
CA ASP A 19 -35.17 -8.73 28.69
C ASP A 19 -33.90 -7.91 28.98
N ASP A 20 -33.29 -8.09 30.16
CA ASP A 20 -32.04 -7.39 30.52
C ASP A 20 -30.82 -7.88 29.68
N SER A 21 -30.79 -9.18 29.34
CA SER A 21 -29.77 -9.73 28.42
C SER A 21 -29.87 -9.12 27.01
N GLY A 22 -31.09 -8.84 26.54
CA GLY A 22 -31.35 -8.20 25.26
C GLY A 22 -30.87 -6.74 25.23
N VAL A 23 -31.08 -5.99 26.32
CA VAL A 23 -30.61 -4.61 26.47
C VAL A 23 -29.08 -4.53 26.39
N GLY A 24 -28.38 -5.46 27.03
CA GLY A 24 -26.91 -5.55 26.96
C GLY A 24 -26.38 -5.73 25.54
N ILE A 25 -27.06 -6.54 24.71
CA ILE A 25 -26.69 -6.76 23.30
C ILE A 25 -26.84 -5.46 22.49
N TRP A 26 -27.95 -4.75 22.67
CA TRP A 26 -28.19 -3.48 21.98
C TRP A 26 -27.17 -2.40 22.37
N ARG A 27 -26.81 -2.30 23.65
CA ARG A 27 -25.75 -1.40 24.13
C ARG A 27 -24.39 -1.77 23.54
N THR A 28 -24.12 -3.07 23.40
CA THR A 28 -22.88 -3.56 22.76
C THR A 28 -22.82 -3.18 21.28
N LEU A 29 -23.92 -3.31 20.55
CA LEU A 29 -24.01 -2.87 19.15
C LEU A 29 -23.78 -1.36 19.02
N ASP A 30 -24.33 -0.55 19.92
CA ASP A 30 -24.14 0.90 19.88
C ASP A 30 -22.69 1.32 20.11
N ALA A 31 -22.06 0.79 21.17
CA ALA A 31 -20.66 1.07 21.48
C ALA A 31 -19.71 0.61 20.35
N SER A 32 -19.97 -0.58 19.79
CA SER A 32 -19.16 -1.16 18.70
C SER A 32 -19.36 -0.42 17.37
N ALA A 33 -20.56 0.11 17.13
CA ALA A 33 -20.85 0.95 15.97
C ALA A 33 -20.02 2.26 16.02
N ASN A 34 -19.98 2.92 17.18
CA ASN A 34 -19.18 4.14 17.30
C ASN A 34 -17.67 3.86 17.15
N ARG A 35 -17.15 2.84 17.86
CA ARG A 35 -15.72 2.49 17.80
C ARG A 35 -15.26 2.10 16.40
N SER A 36 -16.08 1.37 15.65
CA SER A 36 -15.74 0.99 14.28
C SER A 36 -15.74 2.21 13.35
N ALA A 37 -16.75 3.09 13.42
CA ALA A 37 -16.83 4.30 12.60
C ALA A 37 -15.66 5.27 12.85
N GLU A 38 -15.31 5.51 14.12
CA GLU A 38 -14.17 6.35 14.51
C GLU A 38 -12.84 5.74 14.05
N ALA A 39 -12.65 4.43 14.23
CA ALA A 39 -11.42 3.76 13.82
C ALA A 39 -11.21 3.84 12.30
N VAL A 40 -12.25 3.60 11.50
CA VAL A 40 -12.16 3.68 10.03
C VAL A 40 -11.96 5.13 9.58
N ARG A 41 -12.53 6.12 10.28
CA ARG A 41 -12.27 7.53 9.99
C ARG A 41 -10.78 7.87 10.14
N VAL A 42 -10.15 7.43 11.23
CA VAL A 42 -8.72 7.67 11.44
C VAL A 42 -7.87 6.99 10.36
N LEU A 43 -8.26 5.78 9.92
CA LEU A 43 -7.60 5.12 8.78
C LEU A 43 -7.71 5.96 7.50
N GLU A 44 -8.92 6.41 7.15
CA GLU A 44 -9.15 7.27 5.97
C GLU A 44 -8.28 8.54 6.01
N ASP A 45 -8.23 9.22 7.15
CA ASP A 45 -7.46 10.46 7.33
C ASP A 45 -5.95 10.23 7.19
N ILE A 46 -5.41 9.14 7.76
CA ILE A 46 -3.98 8.81 7.62
C ILE A 46 -3.63 8.45 6.17
N LEU A 47 -4.46 7.62 5.52
CA LEU A 47 -4.26 7.24 4.12
C LEU A 47 -4.30 8.48 3.21
N ARG A 48 -5.22 9.41 3.50
CA ARG A 48 -5.42 10.62 2.71
C ARG A 48 -4.33 11.68 2.92
N PHE A 49 -4.03 12.01 4.18
CA PHE A 49 -3.25 13.19 4.51
C PHE A 49 -1.81 12.89 4.89
N CYS A 50 -1.49 11.64 5.24
CA CYS A 50 -0.12 11.25 5.58
C CYS A 50 0.54 10.40 4.50
N LEU A 51 -0.26 9.57 3.79
CA LEU A 51 0.26 8.78 2.68
C LEU A 51 -0.02 9.40 1.31
N ASP A 52 -0.99 10.32 1.20
CA ASP A 52 -1.46 10.85 -0.08
C ASP A 52 -1.88 9.72 -1.05
N ASP A 53 -2.46 8.64 -0.52
CA ASP A 53 -2.94 7.49 -1.30
C ASP A 53 -4.44 7.60 -1.54
N ALA A 54 -4.83 8.09 -2.73
CA ALA A 54 -6.23 8.33 -3.06
C ALA A 54 -7.04 7.02 -3.13
N PHE A 55 -6.44 5.94 -3.64
CA PHE A 55 -7.12 4.65 -3.78
C PHE A 55 -7.45 4.04 -2.41
N LEU A 56 -6.47 3.87 -1.54
CA LEU A 56 -6.68 3.29 -0.22
C LEU A 56 -7.56 4.19 0.65
N SER A 57 -7.44 5.52 0.52
CA SER A 57 -8.35 6.47 1.17
C SER A 57 -9.80 6.24 0.71
N GLN A 58 -10.03 6.04 -0.58
CA GLN A 58 -11.36 5.77 -1.13
C GLN A 58 -11.91 4.41 -0.66
N GLU A 59 -11.07 3.38 -0.50
CA GLU A 59 -11.47 2.11 0.11
C GLU A 59 -11.91 2.28 1.57
N ALA A 60 -11.14 3.03 2.37
CA ALA A 60 -11.51 3.34 3.75
C ALA A 60 -12.83 4.12 3.84
N LYS A 61 -13.00 5.12 2.95
CA LYS A 61 -14.24 5.90 2.83
C LYS A 61 -15.44 5.03 2.42
N ALA A 62 -15.25 4.07 1.52
CA ALA A 62 -16.29 3.14 1.09
C ALA A 62 -16.73 2.24 2.26
N ILE A 63 -15.80 1.69 3.03
CA ILE A 63 -16.11 0.93 4.26
C ILE A 63 -16.90 1.78 5.25
N ARG A 64 -16.45 3.03 5.48
CA ARG A 64 -17.16 3.96 6.37
C ARG A 64 -18.57 4.27 5.89
N HIS A 65 -18.76 4.46 4.57
CA HIS A 65 -20.08 4.72 4.01
C HIS A 65 -21.02 3.53 4.18
N GLU A 66 -20.52 2.32 3.94
CA GLU A 66 -21.29 1.09 4.10
C GLU A 66 -21.71 0.86 5.57
N LEU A 67 -20.79 1.10 6.52
CA LEU A 67 -21.13 1.11 7.96
C LEU A 67 -22.25 2.11 8.26
N ALA A 68 -22.16 3.34 7.73
CA ALA A 68 -23.19 4.35 7.93
C ALA A 68 -24.55 3.95 7.35
N ILE A 69 -24.57 3.31 6.17
CA ILE A 69 -25.79 2.76 5.56
C ILE A 69 -26.40 1.69 6.47
N ILE A 70 -25.59 0.72 6.93
CA ILE A 70 -26.07 -0.33 7.84
C ILE A 70 -26.64 0.29 9.11
N PHE A 71 -25.93 1.22 9.75
CA PHE A 71 -26.35 1.85 11.00
C PHE A 71 -27.56 2.79 10.86
N SER A 72 -27.95 3.14 9.63
CA SER A 72 -29.15 3.93 9.35
C SER A 72 -30.43 3.10 9.31
N ARG A 73 -30.35 1.76 9.25
CA ARG A 73 -31.51 0.87 9.24
C ARG A 73 -32.39 1.06 10.48
N GLU A 74 -33.70 0.96 10.29
CA GLU A 74 -34.69 1.14 11.36
C GLU A 74 -34.59 0.05 12.44
N ASP A 75 -34.32 -1.19 12.04
CA ASP A 75 -34.18 -2.34 12.93
C ASP A 75 -32.97 -2.25 13.85
N LEU A 76 -31.98 -1.40 13.54
CA LEU A 76 -30.83 -1.13 14.40
C LEU A 76 -31.02 0.08 15.33
N GLN A 77 -32.10 0.85 15.21
CA GLN A 77 -32.29 2.08 16.02
C GLN A 77 -32.52 1.80 17.51
N ALA A 78 -32.91 0.57 17.88
CA ALA A 78 -33.04 0.14 19.27
C ALA A 78 -31.73 0.35 20.06
N ARG A 79 -30.56 0.19 19.41
CA ARG A 79 -29.24 0.44 20.01
C ARG A 79 -29.09 1.87 20.56
N ILE A 80 -29.67 2.86 19.89
CA ILE A 80 -29.59 4.27 20.30
C ILE A 80 -30.56 4.52 21.46
N ARG A 81 -31.78 3.98 21.36
CA ARG A 81 -32.81 4.14 22.40
C ARG A 81 -32.40 3.53 23.74
N LEU A 82 -31.62 2.45 23.70
CA LEU A 82 -31.14 1.72 24.87
C LEU A 82 -29.76 2.17 25.36
N ARG A 83 -29.22 3.26 24.81
CA ARG A 83 -27.95 3.85 25.26
C ARG A 83 -28.09 4.38 26.69
N ASP A 84 -27.28 3.84 27.60
CA ASP A 84 -27.16 4.33 28.97
C ASP A 84 -25.69 4.57 29.32
N VAL A 85 -25.28 5.83 29.21
CA VAL A 85 -23.91 6.30 29.51
C VAL A 85 -23.71 6.46 31.02
N LEU A 86 -24.76 6.86 31.75
CA LEU A 86 -24.66 7.18 33.18
C LEU A 86 -24.44 5.92 34.03
N ARG A 87 -25.00 4.78 33.61
CA ARG A 87 -24.83 3.47 34.26
C ARG A 87 -23.90 2.54 33.50
N ASP A 88 -23.07 3.07 32.60
CA ASP A 88 -22.05 2.27 31.92
C ASP A 88 -20.87 2.01 32.88
N VAL A 89 -20.70 0.73 33.25
CA VAL A 89 -19.66 0.26 34.17
C VAL A 89 -18.23 0.44 33.62
N GLY A 90 -18.09 0.64 32.31
CA GLY A 90 -16.83 0.85 31.62
C GLY A 90 -16.28 2.28 31.71
N VAL A 91 -17.11 3.29 32.02
CA VAL A 91 -16.74 4.72 31.97
C VAL A 91 -15.62 5.08 32.94
N SER A 92 -15.56 4.42 34.10
CA SER A 92 -14.55 4.68 35.13
C SER A 92 -13.34 3.73 35.05
N THR A 93 -13.30 2.82 34.06
CA THR A 93 -12.27 1.79 33.97
C THR A 93 -11.05 2.31 33.21
N THR A 94 -10.02 2.72 33.95
CA THR A 94 -8.71 3.05 33.38
C THR A 94 -7.81 1.82 33.37
N VAL A 95 -7.51 1.29 32.18
CA VAL A 95 -6.48 0.25 31.99
C VAL A 95 -5.15 0.93 31.61
N ALA A 96 -4.04 0.42 32.14
CA ALA A 96 -2.72 1.05 32.05
C ALA A 96 -2.13 1.17 30.62
N LYS A 97 -1.28 2.19 30.46
CA LYS A 97 -0.37 2.55 29.35
C LYS A 97 -0.59 1.82 28.02
N THR A 98 -1.25 2.49 27.07
CA THR A 98 -1.11 2.18 25.65
C THR A 98 0.36 2.33 25.24
N PRO A 99 0.94 1.39 24.49
CA PRO A 99 2.29 1.55 23.97
C PRO A 99 2.41 2.84 23.13
N PRO A 100 3.55 3.54 23.18
CA PRO A 100 3.73 4.79 22.47
C PRO A 100 3.55 4.59 20.96
N ARG A 101 2.76 5.46 20.33
CA ARG A 101 2.64 5.51 18.87
C ARG A 101 3.65 6.54 18.36
N THR A 102 4.76 6.06 17.80
CA THR A 102 5.86 6.91 17.33
C THR A 102 5.91 7.10 15.82
N GLU A 103 5.15 6.30 15.06
CA GLU A 103 5.23 6.24 13.60
C GLU A 103 3.83 6.01 13.01
N ILE A 104 3.64 6.40 11.75
CA ILE A 104 2.37 6.26 11.02
C ILE A 104 1.90 4.79 11.03
N LYS A 105 2.81 3.84 10.82
CA LYS A 105 2.49 2.40 10.83
C LYS A 105 1.82 1.94 12.13
N HIS A 106 2.20 2.52 13.27
CA HIS A 106 1.61 2.20 14.57
C HIS A 106 0.17 2.72 14.68
N VAL A 107 -0.12 3.88 14.08
CA VAL A 107 -1.47 4.45 14.06
C VAL A 107 -2.39 3.62 13.16
N VAL A 108 -1.92 3.23 11.97
CA VAL A 108 -2.70 2.40 11.05
C VAL A 108 -3.00 1.04 11.69
N ALA A 109 -1.98 0.32 12.19
CA ALA A 109 -2.17 -0.99 12.82
C ALA A 109 -3.14 -0.94 14.03
N ALA A 110 -3.00 0.08 14.90
CA ALA A 110 -3.88 0.20 16.06
C ALA A 110 -5.34 0.48 15.69
N ASN A 111 -5.59 1.30 14.65
CA ASN A 111 -6.95 1.62 14.23
C ASN A 111 -7.56 0.52 13.36
N ALA A 112 -6.78 -0.19 12.55
CA ALA A 112 -7.22 -1.39 11.85
C ALA A 112 -7.64 -2.48 12.85
N ALA A 113 -6.79 -2.77 13.85
CA ALA A 113 -7.14 -3.71 14.92
C ALA A 113 -8.42 -3.31 15.66
N ARG A 114 -8.56 -2.01 16.03
CA ARG A 114 -9.77 -1.50 16.68
C ARG A 114 -11.02 -1.65 15.81
N ALA A 115 -10.91 -1.33 14.52
CA ALA A 115 -12.01 -1.48 13.56
C ALA A 115 -12.41 -2.96 13.45
N SER A 116 -11.45 -3.87 13.23
CA SER A 116 -11.71 -5.31 13.11
C SER A 116 -12.33 -5.91 14.37
N GLN A 117 -11.82 -5.56 15.56
CA GLN A 117 -12.37 -6.02 16.83
C GLN A 117 -13.80 -5.52 17.04
N SER A 118 -14.06 -4.24 16.76
CA SER A 118 -15.39 -3.64 16.92
C SER A 118 -16.39 -4.22 15.92
N ILE A 119 -15.98 -4.42 14.66
CA ILE A 119 -16.81 -5.07 13.64
C ILE A 119 -17.06 -6.54 13.99
N ARG A 120 -16.11 -7.23 14.62
CA ARG A 120 -16.35 -8.60 15.13
C ARG A 120 -17.43 -8.61 16.21
N SER A 121 -17.41 -7.65 17.14
CA SER A 121 -18.49 -7.51 18.13
C SER A 121 -19.84 -7.22 17.46
N LEU A 122 -19.86 -6.38 16.42
CA LEU A 122 -21.08 -6.15 15.62
C LEU A 122 -21.59 -7.43 14.96
N GLU A 123 -20.71 -8.20 14.32
CA GLU A 123 -21.02 -9.48 13.67
C GLU A 123 -21.64 -10.50 14.65
N GLU A 124 -21.03 -10.67 15.82
CA GLU A 124 -21.50 -11.65 16.82
C GLU A 124 -22.82 -11.22 17.45
N CYS A 125 -22.93 -9.95 17.88
CA CYS A 125 -24.12 -9.44 18.54
C CYS A 125 -25.31 -9.28 17.59
N SER A 126 -25.08 -8.92 16.32
CA SER A 126 -26.17 -8.80 15.34
C SER A 126 -26.85 -10.14 15.09
N ARG A 127 -26.14 -11.26 15.24
CA ARG A 127 -26.73 -12.59 15.07
C ARG A 127 -27.88 -12.87 16.05
N LEU A 128 -27.90 -12.20 17.20
CA LEU A 128 -28.92 -12.38 18.24
C LEU A 128 -30.15 -11.50 18.01
N VAL A 129 -29.98 -10.29 17.49
CA VAL A 129 -31.05 -9.28 17.45
C VAL A 129 -31.40 -8.77 16.05
N VAL A 130 -30.46 -8.79 15.10
CA VAL A 130 -30.69 -8.40 13.68
C VAL A 130 -29.87 -9.30 12.74
N PRO A 131 -30.23 -10.58 12.56
CA PRO A 131 -29.42 -11.53 11.78
C PRO A 131 -29.16 -11.08 10.34
N ALA A 132 -30.07 -10.30 9.76
CA ALA A 132 -30.03 -9.80 8.37
C ALA A 132 -28.78 -8.97 8.01
N VAL A 133 -28.09 -8.38 9.00
CA VAL A 133 -26.87 -7.56 8.75
C VAL A 133 -25.56 -8.28 9.09
N THR A 134 -25.64 -9.49 9.66
CA THR A 134 -24.47 -10.23 10.16
C THR A 134 -23.42 -10.47 9.08
N THR A 135 -23.85 -10.92 7.89
CA THR A 135 -22.94 -11.18 6.76
C THR A 135 -22.27 -9.92 6.26
N ALA A 136 -22.93 -8.76 6.32
CA ALA A 136 -22.32 -7.49 5.92
C ALA A 136 -21.18 -7.10 6.88
N PHE A 137 -21.35 -7.28 8.19
CA PHE A 137 -20.26 -7.05 9.14
C PHE A 137 -19.09 -8.01 8.94
N GLU A 138 -19.36 -9.27 8.64
CA GLU A 138 -18.31 -10.23 8.29
C GLU A 138 -17.49 -9.76 7.06
N GLN A 139 -18.18 -9.36 5.98
CA GLN A 139 -17.53 -8.86 4.76
C GLN A 139 -16.70 -7.60 5.02
N LEU A 140 -17.25 -6.64 5.76
CA LEU A 140 -16.56 -5.41 6.16
C LEU A 140 -15.29 -5.71 6.97
N ARG A 141 -15.33 -6.70 7.86
CA ARG A 141 -14.17 -7.13 8.66
C ARG A 141 -13.04 -7.62 7.76
N TYR A 142 -13.34 -8.44 6.74
CA TYR A 142 -12.32 -8.89 5.77
C TYR A 142 -11.77 -7.74 4.92
N ARG A 143 -12.61 -6.78 4.52
CA ARG A 143 -12.15 -5.57 3.82
C ARG A 143 -11.16 -4.76 4.65
N ILE A 144 -11.37 -4.64 5.96
CA ILE A 144 -10.40 -4.00 6.86
C ILE A 144 -9.07 -4.74 6.88
N TYR A 145 -9.06 -6.08 6.92
CA TYR A 145 -7.79 -6.83 6.87
C TYR A 145 -7.02 -6.60 5.57
N THR A 146 -7.72 -6.58 4.44
CA THR A 146 -7.11 -6.27 3.14
C THR A 146 -6.55 -4.85 3.12
N LEU A 147 -7.31 -3.86 3.61
CA LEU A 147 -6.88 -2.47 3.69
C LEU A 147 -5.66 -2.30 4.61
N GLU A 148 -5.65 -2.93 5.79
CA GLU A 148 -4.52 -2.90 6.73
C GLU A 148 -3.26 -3.46 6.07
N LYS A 149 -3.36 -4.64 5.45
CA LYS A 149 -2.26 -5.27 4.75
C LYS A 149 -1.73 -4.35 3.65
N ALA A 150 -2.60 -3.81 2.79
CA ALA A 150 -2.21 -2.94 1.69
C ALA A 150 -1.53 -1.65 2.19
N ALA A 151 -2.06 -1.02 3.23
CA ALA A 151 -1.48 0.17 3.85
C ALA A 151 -0.11 -0.12 4.48
N MET A 152 0.03 -1.24 5.20
CA MET A 152 1.31 -1.65 5.79
C MET A 152 2.36 -1.94 4.73
N THR A 153 2.00 -2.71 3.70
CA THR A 153 2.89 -2.98 2.58
C THR A 153 3.32 -1.67 1.92
N THR A 154 2.40 -0.76 1.63
CA THR A 154 2.72 0.55 1.03
C THR A 154 3.72 1.34 1.86
N ILE A 155 3.52 1.46 3.17
CA ILE A 155 4.44 2.17 4.08
C ILE A 155 5.83 1.51 4.10
N ILE A 156 5.88 0.18 4.17
CA ILE A 156 7.14 -0.55 4.24
C ILE A 156 7.89 -0.43 2.91
N SER A 157 7.20 -0.60 1.79
CA SER A 157 7.78 -0.58 0.46
C SER A 157 8.27 0.81 0.06
N GLU A 158 7.55 1.87 0.39
CA GLU A 158 8.02 3.25 0.17
C GLU A 158 9.32 3.51 0.94
N ASN A 159 9.44 3.06 2.20
CA ASN A 159 10.68 3.20 2.95
C ASN A 159 11.84 2.37 2.37
N ARG A 160 11.54 1.15 1.91
CA ARG A 160 12.52 0.21 1.35
C ARG A 160 13.04 0.67 -0.01
N LEU A 161 12.21 1.34 -0.80
CA LEU A 161 12.50 1.79 -2.17
C LEU A 161 12.61 3.33 -2.30
N ALA A 162 12.75 4.05 -1.19
CA ALA A 162 12.74 5.51 -1.14
C ALA A 162 13.77 6.15 -2.08
N ASP A 163 15.00 5.65 -2.07
CA ASP A 163 16.12 6.23 -2.82
C ASP A 163 16.36 5.56 -4.19
N ILE A 164 15.36 4.83 -4.70
CA ILE A 164 15.49 4.06 -5.94
C ILE A 164 14.63 4.69 -7.02
N SER A 165 15.28 5.40 -7.94
CA SER A 165 14.65 5.98 -9.14
C SER A 165 14.90 5.16 -10.40
N LEU A 166 15.93 4.30 -10.41
CA LEU A 166 16.31 3.49 -11.56
C LEU A 166 16.42 2.01 -11.17
N CYS A 167 15.71 1.16 -11.93
CA CYS A 167 15.89 -0.29 -11.96
C CYS A 167 16.49 -0.69 -13.31
N VAL A 168 17.64 -1.39 -13.31
CA VAL A 168 18.27 -1.87 -14.55
C VAL A 168 17.93 -3.34 -14.77
N LEU A 169 17.37 -3.64 -15.95
CA LEU A 169 17.01 -4.99 -16.36
C LEU A 169 18.15 -5.60 -17.18
N LEU A 170 18.62 -6.76 -16.74
CA LEU A 170 19.67 -7.52 -17.41
C LEU A 170 19.03 -8.63 -18.25
N ASP A 171 18.84 -8.38 -19.54
CA ASP A 171 18.42 -9.34 -20.57
C ASP A 171 19.59 -9.57 -21.54
N VAL A 172 20.67 -10.15 -21.03
CA VAL A 172 21.94 -10.26 -21.76
C VAL A 172 22.40 -11.70 -21.87
N ASP A 173 22.75 -12.13 -23.08
CA ASP A 173 23.45 -13.39 -23.32
C ASP A 173 24.95 -13.13 -23.45
N ARG A 174 25.61 -12.91 -22.31
CA ARG A 174 27.05 -12.58 -22.26
C ARG A 174 27.87 -13.67 -21.57
N PRO A 175 29.14 -13.85 -21.97
CA PRO A 175 30.10 -14.65 -21.22
C PRO A 175 30.21 -14.19 -19.76
N LYS A 176 30.53 -15.12 -18.86
CA LYS A 176 30.57 -14.88 -17.41
C LYS A 176 31.43 -13.68 -17.01
N THR A 177 32.58 -13.48 -17.67
CA THR A 177 33.48 -12.36 -17.37
C THR A 177 32.85 -11.03 -17.74
N GLU A 178 32.29 -10.90 -18.94
CA GLU A 178 31.61 -9.68 -19.39
C GLU A 178 30.37 -9.36 -18.54
N PHE A 179 29.60 -10.38 -18.17
CA PHE A 179 28.47 -10.23 -17.27
C PHE A 179 28.89 -9.66 -15.90
N LYS A 180 29.95 -10.19 -15.30
CA LYS A 180 30.50 -9.68 -14.03
C LYS A 180 31.00 -8.24 -14.15
N THR A 181 31.64 -7.90 -15.26
CA THR A 181 32.12 -6.53 -15.55
C THR A 181 30.93 -5.57 -15.65
N LEU A 182 29.88 -5.93 -16.41
CA LEU A 182 28.67 -5.13 -16.53
C LEU A 182 28.02 -4.86 -15.17
N VAL A 183 27.83 -5.90 -14.35
CA VAL A 183 27.28 -5.73 -12.99
C VAL A 183 28.16 -4.80 -12.15
N GLY A 184 29.48 -4.95 -12.22
CA GLY A 184 30.42 -4.08 -11.51
C GLY A 184 30.31 -2.61 -11.94
N GLN A 185 30.17 -2.34 -13.25
CA GLN A 185 30.00 -0.99 -13.79
C GLN A 185 28.69 -0.35 -13.29
N LEU A 186 27.58 -1.09 -13.29
CA LEU A 186 26.29 -0.58 -12.80
C LEU A 186 26.33 -0.27 -11.30
N LEU A 187 26.92 -1.17 -10.49
CA LEU A 187 27.08 -0.92 -9.05
C LEU A 187 27.98 0.28 -8.76
N ALA A 188 29.10 0.40 -9.47
CA ALA A 188 30.01 1.55 -9.36
C ALA A 188 29.32 2.86 -9.75
N ALA A 189 28.39 2.82 -10.72
CA ALA A 189 27.57 3.94 -11.13
C ALA A 189 26.47 4.32 -10.13
N GLY A 190 26.26 3.53 -9.07
CA GLY A 190 25.25 3.80 -8.06
C GLY A 190 23.86 3.26 -8.41
N VAL A 191 23.75 2.27 -9.31
CA VAL A 191 22.47 1.58 -9.54
C VAL A 191 22.10 0.81 -8.27
N ASN A 192 20.94 1.15 -7.69
CA ASN A 192 20.45 0.57 -6.44
C ASN A 192 19.45 -0.58 -6.62
N MET A 193 19.05 -0.88 -7.85
CA MET A 193 18.13 -1.98 -8.15
C MET A 193 18.46 -2.62 -9.50
N ILE A 194 18.68 -3.92 -9.49
CA ILE A 194 18.99 -4.72 -10.69
C ILE A 194 17.99 -5.87 -10.75
N GLN A 195 17.38 -6.08 -11.91
CA GLN A 195 16.49 -7.20 -12.19
C GLN A 195 17.12 -8.10 -13.26
N LEU A 196 17.40 -9.36 -12.92
CA LEU A 196 17.83 -10.36 -13.90
C LEU A 196 16.62 -10.86 -14.70
N ARG A 197 16.64 -10.64 -16.02
CA ARG A 197 15.60 -11.02 -16.96
C ARG A 197 16.19 -11.71 -18.18
N ASP A 198 16.84 -12.85 -17.97
CA ASP A 198 17.34 -13.66 -19.07
C ASP A 198 16.36 -14.80 -19.39
N LYS A 199 15.52 -14.60 -20.41
CA LYS A 199 14.51 -15.58 -20.81
C LYS A 199 15.08 -16.78 -21.58
N LYS A 200 16.34 -16.71 -22.00
CA LYS A 200 17.01 -17.77 -22.77
C LYS A 200 17.83 -18.70 -21.88
N ALA A 201 18.28 -18.23 -20.72
CA ALA A 201 19.00 -19.05 -19.75
C ALA A 201 18.12 -20.18 -19.19
N ASN A 202 18.75 -21.34 -19.04
CA ASN A 202 18.20 -22.41 -18.21
C ASN A 202 18.25 -22.03 -16.71
N THR A 203 17.50 -22.76 -15.89
CA THR A 203 17.41 -22.54 -14.44
C THR A 203 18.78 -22.51 -13.74
N SER A 204 19.71 -23.39 -14.12
CA SER A 204 21.04 -23.46 -13.50
C SER A 204 21.84 -22.18 -13.73
N LEU A 205 21.86 -21.71 -14.97
CA LEU A 205 22.54 -20.47 -15.35
C LEU A 205 21.86 -19.24 -14.71
N LEU A 206 20.54 -19.21 -14.63
CA LEU A 206 19.81 -18.15 -13.91
C LEU A 206 20.20 -18.10 -12.43
N CYS A 207 20.30 -19.26 -11.76
CA CYS A 207 20.77 -19.34 -10.38
C CYS A 207 22.22 -18.84 -10.24
N GLU A 208 23.12 -19.23 -11.15
CA GLU A 208 24.52 -18.79 -11.13
C GLU A 208 24.65 -17.27 -11.32
N ARG A 209 23.94 -16.71 -12.32
CA ARG A 209 23.95 -15.27 -12.61
C ARG A 209 23.34 -14.47 -11.46
N THR A 210 22.23 -14.94 -10.90
CA THR A 210 21.61 -14.30 -9.73
C THR A 210 22.58 -14.28 -8.54
N LYS A 211 23.22 -15.42 -8.21
CA LYS A 211 24.23 -15.48 -7.14
C LYS A 211 25.39 -14.51 -7.39
N THR A 212 25.81 -14.39 -8.65
CA THR A 212 26.88 -13.45 -9.05
C THR A 212 26.48 -12.01 -8.75
N ILE A 213 25.28 -11.58 -9.17
CA ILE A 213 24.80 -10.21 -8.90
C ILE A 213 24.69 -9.98 -7.39
N THR A 214 24.06 -10.90 -6.65
CA THR A 214 23.87 -10.78 -5.20
C THR A 214 25.21 -10.69 -4.45
N GLN A 215 26.22 -11.48 -4.83
CA GLN A 215 27.54 -11.44 -4.22
C GLN A 215 28.25 -10.11 -4.50
N GLN A 216 28.25 -9.64 -5.76
CA GLN A 216 28.87 -8.36 -6.11
C GLN A 216 28.18 -7.18 -5.41
N ALA A 217 26.84 -7.19 -5.32
CA ALA A 217 26.08 -6.16 -4.61
C ALA A 217 26.42 -6.11 -3.12
N ARG A 218 26.60 -7.26 -2.46
CA ARG A 218 27.02 -7.33 -1.05
C ARG A 218 28.45 -6.81 -0.87
N GLN A 219 29.39 -7.31 -1.67
CA GLN A 219 30.79 -6.89 -1.61
C GLN A 219 30.95 -5.39 -1.84
N TYR A 220 30.21 -4.81 -2.79
CA TYR A 220 30.24 -3.38 -3.06
C TYR A 220 29.68 -2.54 -1.91
N ALA A 221 28.62 -3.02 -1.24
CA ALA A 221 28.07 -2.34 -0.07
C ALA A 221 29.02 -2.41 1.14
N GLU A 222 29.69 -3.54 1.35
CA GLU A 222 30.69 -3.72 2.41
C GLU A 222 31.92 -2.84 2.19
N SER A 223 32.34 -2.64 0.92
CA SER A 223 33.48 -1.79 0.58
C SER A 223 33.18 -0.30 0.59
N THR A 224 31.90 0.11 0.65
CA THR A 224 31.50 1.52 0.59
C THR A 224 30.65 1.91 1.80
N THR A 225 31.26 2.61 2.76
CA THR A 225 30.57 3.07 3.97
C THR A 225 29.38 3.97 3.63
N GLY A 226 28.22 3.67 4.20
CA GLY A 226 27.01 4.50 4.07
C GLY A 226 26.17 4.27 2.81
N LYS A 227 26.60 3.41 1.87
CA LYS A 227 25.77 3.04 0.72
C LYS A 227 24.83 1.88 1.05
N ARG A 228 23.56 2.01 0.67
CA ARG A 228 22.61 0.88 0.69
C ARG A 228 23.03 -0.18 -0.33
N ARG A 229 22.90 -1.45 0.05
CA ARG A 229 23.08 -2.58 -0.86
C ARG A 229 22.08 -2.51 -2.02
N CYS A 230 22.57 -2.73 -3.24
CA CYS A 230 21.71 -2.86 -4.41
C CYS A 230 20.73 -4.02 -4.22
N ILE A 231 19.45 -3.75 -4.48
CA ILE A 231 18.37 -4.75 -4.49
C ILE A 231 18.50 -5.59 -5.75
N VAL A 232 18.50 -6.91 -5.59
CA VAL A 232 18.58 -7.87 -6.69
C VAL A 232 17.26 -8.61 -6.83
N LEU A 233 16.64 -8.50 -8.01
CA LEU A 233 15.40 -9.18 -8.34
C LEU A 233 15.61 -10.22 -9.44
N VAL A 234 14.76 -11.24 -9.44
CA VAL A 234 14.64 -12.20 -10.55
C VAL A 234 13.29 -12.02 -11.24
N ASN A 235 13.29 -12.00 -12.56
CA ASN A 235 12.06 -11.92 -13.34
C ASN A 235 11.37 -13.30 -13.43
N ASP A 236 10.05 -13.34 -13.24
CA ASP A 236 9.10 -14.47 -13.35
C ASP A 236 9.34 -15.63 -12.34
N ARG A 237 10.59 -15.97 -12.04
CA ARG A 237 11.03 -17.20 -11.34
C ARG A 237 11.24 -17.00 -9.84
N ALA A 238 10.15 -17.09 -9.07
CA ALA A 238 10.18 -17.03 -7.60
C ALA A 238 11.08 -18.10 -6.96
N ASP A 239 11.11 -19.31 -7.53
CA ASP A 239 11.94 -20.43 -7.09
C ASP A 239 13.44 -20.13 -7.22
N VAL A 240 13.86 -19.56 -8.35
CA VAL A 240 15.24 -19.12 -8.59
C VAL A 240 15.61 -18.00 -7.62
N ALA A 241 14.72 -17.02 -7.43
CA ALA A 241 14.95 -15.89 -6.54
C ALA A 241 15.27 -16.37 -5.11
N VAL A 242 14.46 -17.30 -4.58
CA VAL A 242 14.68 -17.90 -3.26
C VAL A 242 15.96 -18.74 -3.24
N ALA A 243 16.13 -19.68 -4.19
CA ALA A 243 17.27 -20.60 -4.20
C ALA A 243 18.63 -19.89 -4.38
N ALA A 244 18.64 -18.72 -5.02
CA ALA A 244 19.83 -17.91 -5.25
C ALA A 244 20.02 -16.77 -4.24
N ASN A 245 19.16 -16.65 -3.23
CA ASN A 245 19.16 -15.57 -2.24
C ASN A 245 19.09 -14.17 -2.86
N ALA A 246 18.27 -14.00 -3.90
CA ALA A 246 17.85 -12.68 -4.37
C ALA A 246 17.02 -11.96 -3.29
N ASP A 247 16.79 -10.66 -3.47
CA ASP A 247 15.97 -9.86 -2.55
C ASP A 247 14.49 -9.92 -2.90
N GLY A 248 14.16 -10.36 -4.12
CA GLY A 248 12.79 -10.38 -4.59
C GLY A 248 12.58 -10.98 -5.98
N VAL A 249 11.32 -10.96 -6.41
CA VAL A 249 10.86 -11.40 -7.73
C VAL A 249 9.99 -10.30 -8.37
N HIS A 250 10.04 -10.18 -9.69
CA HIS A 250 9.07 -9.41 -10.47
C HIS A 250 8.18 -10.37 -11.25
N LEU A 251 6.86 -10.18 -11.21
CA LEU A 251 5.87 -11.10 -11.78
C LEU A 251 5.05 -10.37 -12.84
N GLY A 252 5.05 -10.89 -14.06
CA GLY A 252 4.17 -10.49 -15.16
C GLY A 252 2.83 -11.25 -15.14
N GLU A 253 1.90 -10.84 -15.99
CA GLU A 253 0.49 -11.29 -16.00
C GLU A 253 0.30 -12.80 -15.79
N THR A 254 1.03 -13.61 -16.56
CA THR A 254 0.92 -15.08 -16.61
C THR A 254 1.75 -15.83 -15.57
N ASP A 255 2.50 -15.12 -14.74
CA ASP A 255 3.33 -15.74 -13.71
C ASP A 255 2.53 -16.07 -12.45
N LEU A 256 3.21 -16.53 -11.39
CA LEU A 256 2.57 -16.75 -10.10
C LEU A 256 1.80 -15.49 -9.66
N PRO A 257 0.53 -15.62 -9.24
CA PRO A 257 -0.16 -14.56 -8.54
C PRO A 257 0.60 -14.15 -7.27
N VAL A 258 0.52 -12.87 -6.90
CA VAL A 258 1.28 -12.28 -5.77
C VAL A 258 1.08 -13.07 -4.47
N ASN A 259 -0.16 -13.48 -4.19
CA ASN A 259 -0.50 -14.26 -3.00
C ASN A 259 0.18 -15.64 -2.96
N LEU A 260 0.37 -16.30 -4.10
CA LEU A 260 1.07 -17.59 -4.20
C LEU A 260 2.59 -17.41 -4.18
N ALA A 261 3.11 -16.39 -4.86
CA ALA A 261 4.53 -16.05 -4.80
C ALA A 261 4.96 -15.74 -3.35
N ARG A 262 4.13 -15.04 -2.58
CA ARG A 262 4.37 -14.79 -1.15
C ARG A 262 4.50 -16.07 -0.32
N LYS A 263 3.77 -17.14 -0.66
CA LYS A 263 3.91 -18.46 0.01
C LYS A 263 5.25 -19.13 -0.30
N VAL A 264 5.78 -18.93 -1.50
CA VAL A 264 7.08 -19.49 -1.93
C VAL A 264 8.22 -18.69 -1.31
N CYS A 265 8.11 -17.36 -1.32
CA CYS A 265 9.21 -16.45 -0.99
C CYS A 265 9.27 -16.03 0.49
N GLY A 266 8.15 -16.12 1.22
CA GLY A 266 8.04 -15.60 2.58
C GLY A 266 7.70 -14.10 2.64
N HIS A 267 7.52 -13.58 3.87
CA HIS A 267 7.00 -12.23 4.09
C HIS A 267 8.03 -11.11 3.81
N GLU A 268 9.33 -11.37 3.98
CA GLU A 268 10.39 -10.36 3.80
C GLU A 268 10.79 -10.10 2.34
N PHE A 269 10.36 -10.96 1.40
CA PHE A 269 10.74 -10.86 0.00
C PHE A 269 10.09 -9.66 -0.70
N ILE A 270 10.76 -9.03 -1.65
CA ILE A 270 10.14 -8.00 -2.49
C ILE A 270 9.40 -8.69 -3.64
N ILE A 271 8.12 -8.39 -3.82
CA ILE A 271 7.32 -8.91 -4.93
C ILE A 271 6.80 -7.74 -5.77
N GLY A 272 7.37 -7.59 -6.96
CA GLY A 272 6.87 -6.66 -7.97
C GLY A 272 5.78 -7.27 -8.83
N ARG A 273 4.82 -6.44 -9.27
CA ARG A 273 3.77 -6.87 -10.20
C ARG A 273 3.69 -5.94 -11.40
N THR A 274 3.62 -6.50 -12.60
CA THR A 274 3.27 -5.73 -13.80
C THR A 274 1.78 -5.36 -13.77
N ALA A 275 1.44 -4.13 -14.17
CA ALA A 275 0.07 -3.69 -14.40
C ALA A 275 -0.04 -2.90 -15.72
N HIS A 276 -1.10 -3.15 -16.47
CA HIS A 276 -1.42 -2.51 -17.76
C HIS A 276 -2.64 -1.58 -17.70
N SER A 277 -3.32 -1.54 -16.56
CA SER A 277 -4.49 -0.69 -16.31
C SER A 277 -4.54 -0.24 -14.85
N ILE A 278 -5.28 0.85 -14.58
CA ILE A 278 -5.47 1.32 -13.19
C ILE A 278 -6.18 0.27 -12.33
N ALA A 279 -7.07 -0.53 -12.92
CA ALA A 279 -7.74 -1.62 -12.23
C ALA A 279 -6.76 -2.72 -11.80
N GLU A 280 -5.85 -3.12 -12.69
CA GLU A 280 -4.79 -4.08 -12.34
C GLU A 280 -3.83 -3.53 -11.29
N ALA A 281 -3.46 -2.25 -11.38
CA ALA A 281 -2.61 -1.59 -10.39
C ALA A 281 -3.25 -1.62 -8.99
N LYS A 282 -4.52 -1.23 -8.90
CA LYS A 282 -5.33 -1.31 -7.66
C LYS A 282 -5.41 -2.73 -7.12
N GLN A 283 -5.67 -3.71 -7.98
CA GLN A 283 -5.72 -5.11 -7.57
C GLN A 283 -4.37 -5.60 -7.04
N ALA A 284 -3.26 -5.25 -7.70
CA ALA A 284 -1.92 -5.63 -7.26
C ALA A 284 -1.56 -5.04 -5.88
N VAL A 285 -2.02 -3.81 -5.58
CA VAL A 285 -1.90 -3.21 -4.25
C VAL A 285 -2.64 -4.05 -3.21
N LEU A 286 -3.90 -4.41 -3.47
CA LEU A 286 -4.71 -5.23 -2.55
C LEU A 286 -4.15 -6.65 -2.37
N ASP A 287 -3.57 -7.23 -3.42
CA ASP A 287 -2.92 -8.54 -3.38
C ASP A 287 -1.63 -8.52 -2.53
N GLY A 288 -1.07 -7.32 -2.28
CA GLY A 288 0.11 -7.08 -1.46
C GLY A 288 1.41 -7.15 -2.25
N ALA A 289 1.42 -6.58 -3.46
CA ALA A 289 2.64 -6.28 -4.18
C ALA A 289 3.44 -5.19 -3.44
N ASP A 290 4.77 -5.26 -3.51
CA ASP A 290 5.67 -4.28 -2.91
C ASP A 290 5.97 -3.11 -3.86
N TYR A 291 5.81 -3.31 -5.17
CA TYR A 291 5.93 -2.25 -6.16
C TYR A 291 5.26 -2.66 -7.47
N LEU A 292 5.01 -1.69 -8.34
CA LEU A 292 4.41 -1.90 -9.66
C LEU A 292 5.40 -1.61 -10.78
N GLY A 293 5.35 -2.43 -11.83
CA GLY A 293 5.89 -2.09 -13.14
C GLY A 293 4.75 -1.70 -14.07
N VAL A 294 4.74 -0.48 -14.61
CA VAL A 294 3.67 0.01 -15.50
C VAL A 294 4.24 0.28 -16.88
N GLY A 295 3.65 -0.32 -17.91
CA GLY A 295 4.16 -0.25 -19.27
C GLY A 295 3.56 -1.30 -20.18
N PRO A 296 4.11 -1.50 -21.39
CA PRO A 296 5.24 -0.77 -21.97
C PRO A 296 4.88 0.71 -22.26
N CYS A 297 5.78 1.65 -21.96
CA CYS A 297 5.54 3.08 -22.19
C CYS A 297 5.83 3.52 -23.64
N TYR A 298 6.76 2.83 -24.31
CA TYR A 298 7.20 3.11 -25.67
C TYR A 298 7.48 1.82 -26.44
N PRO A 299 7.54 1.87 -27.79
CA PRO A 299 8.04 0.76 -28.60
C PRO A 299 9.43 0.30 -28.14
N SER A 300 9.65 -1.02 -28.16
CA SER A 300 10.95 -1.59 -27.80
C SER A 300 11.37 -2.68 -28.79
N ASN A 301 12.68 -2.83 -28.97
CA ASN A 301 13.25 -3.93 -29.74
C ASN A 301 13.28 -5.25 -28.92
N THR A 302 13.18 -5.16 -27.59
CA THR A 302 13.27 -6.32 -26.67
C THR A 302 11.99 -7.17 -26.66
N LYS A 303 10.82 -6.54 -26.78
CA LYS A 303 9.52 -7.23 -26.89
C LYS A 303 8.59 -6.37 -27.75
N GLN A 304 7.99 -6.99 -28.77
CA GLN A 304 7.00 -6.34 -29.62
C GLN A 304 5.65 -6.32 -28.89
N PHE A 305 5.11 -5.12 -28.72
CA PHE A 305 3.80 -4.90 -28.11
C PHE A 305 2.89 -4.18 -29.09
N LYS A 306 1.61 -4.53 -29.05
CA LYS A 306 0.57 -3.88 -29.87
C LYS A 306 -0.03 -2.66 -29.18
N GLU A 307 0.06 -2.61 -27.86
CA GLU A 307 -0.54 -1.57 -27.02
C GLU A 307 0.51 -1.01 -26.06
N PHE A 308 0.40 0.30 -25.79
CA PHE A 308 1.31 1.04 -24.94
C PHE A 308 0.53 1.77 -23.84
N ALA A 309 1.19 2.00 -22.71
CA ALA A 309 0.62 2.73 -21.59
C ALA A 309 0.23 4.15 -22.02
N THR A 310 -1.06 4.46 -21.86
CA THR A 310 -1.63 5.77 -22.19
C THR A 310 -1.20 6.82 -21.16
N ASP A 311 -1.18 8.09 -21.57
CA ASP A 311 -0.92 9.22 -20.65
C ASP A 311 -1.90 9.22 -19.47
N THR A 312 -3.17 8.92 -19.75
CA THR A 312 -4.22 8.79 -18.73
C THR A 312 -3.87 7.72 -17.71
N PHE A 313 -3.54 6.50 -18.15
CA PHE A 313 -3.19 5.42 -17.24
C PHE A 313 -1.97 5.77 -16.37
N LEU A 314 -0.91 6.34 -16.95
CA LEU A 314 0.29 6.71 -16.20
C LEU A 314 0.00 7.83 -15.19
N ARG A 315 -0.86 8.79 -15.54
CA ARG A 315 -1.30 9.87 -14.65
C ARG A 315 -2.17 9.32 -13.51
N ASP A 316 -3.17 8.50 -13.82
CA ASP A 316 -4.06 7.88 -12.83
C ASP A 316 -3.24 7.09 -11.81
N VAL A 317 -2.26 6.29 -12.25
CA VAL A 317 -1.38 5.56 -11.33
C VAL A 317 -0.54 6.51 -10.48
N SER A 318 0.00 7.58 -11.05
CA SER A 318 0.80 8.55 -10.29
C SER A 318 0.00 9.35 -9.27
N GLU A 319 -1.29 9.60 -9.54
CA GLU A 319 -2.17 10.42 -8.68
C GLU A 319 -2.92 9.56 -7.65
N GLU A 320 -3.24 8.31 -7.98
CA GLU A 320 -4.08 7.47 -7.12
C GLU A 320 -3.33 6.45 -6.26
N ILE A 321 -2.11 6.05 -6.66
CA ILE A 321 -1.39 4.93 -6.03
C ILE A 321 -0.10 5.43 -5.38
N ARG A 322 0.04 5.20 -4.06
CA ARG A 322 1.26 5.57 -3.34
C ARG A 322 2.35 4.51 -3.39
N LEU A 323 1.99 3.25 -3.57
CA LEU A 323 2.93 2.13 -3.69
C LEU A 323 4.00 2.44 -4.76
N PRO A 324 5.29 2.12 -4.57
CA PRO A 324 6.33 2.46 -5.54
C PRO A 324 6.01 1.97 -6.96
N VAL A 325 6.08 2.87 -7.95
CA VAL A 325 5.78 2.55 -9.35
C VAL A 325 6.98 2.85 -10.23
N PHE A 326 7.36 1.88 -11.06
CA PHE A 326 8.39 1.98 -12.09
C PHE A 326 7.74 1.93 -13.47
N ALA A 327 7.87 3.01 -14.25
CA ALA A 327 7.53 2.96 -15.66
C ALA A 327 8.53 2.07 -16.41
N ILE A 328 8.06 1.26 -17.35
CA ILE A 328 8.90 0.30 -18.08
C ILE A 328 8.57 0.26 -19.57
N GLY A 329 9.55 -0.07 -20.40
CA GLY A 329 9.37 -0.41 -21.81
C GLY A 329 9.73 0.72 -22.77
N GLY A 330 10.80 0.53 -23.53
CA GLY A 330 11.27 1.46 -24.58
C GLY A 330 11.77 2.81 -24.06
N ILE A 331 12.09 2.91 -22.77
CA ILE A 331 12.56 4.14 -22.13
C ILE A 331 14.05 4.33 -22.43
N THR A 332 14.41 5.56 -22.81
CA THR A 332 15.78 6.04 -23.06
C THR A 332 15.97 7.41 -22.42
N SER A 333 17.20 7.92 -22.36
CA SER A 333 17.50 9.27 -21.86
C SER A 333 16.76 10.37 -22.64
N ASP A 334 16.48 10.16 -23.93
CA ASP A 334 15.80 11.12 -24.81
C ASP A 334 14.28 11.23 -24.59
N ASN A 335 13.64 10.26 -23.92
CA ASN A 335 12.18 10.19 -23.83
C ASN A 335 11.61 10.17 -22.40
N LEU A 336 12.45 10.48 -21.41
CA LEU A 336 12.05 10.55 -20.00
C LEU A 336 11.09 11.70 -19.71
N ASP A 337 11.23 12.85 -20.39
CA ASP A 337 10.50 14.07 -20.05
C ASP A 337 8.97 13.89 -20.04
N ARG A 338 8.43 13.09 -20.98
CA ARG A 338 6.99 12.78 -20.99
C ARG A 338 6.58 12.04 -19.72
N LEU A 339 7.34 11.05 -19.28
CA LEU A 339 7.01 10.27 -18.08
C LEU A 339 7.05 11.14 -16.84
N VAL A 340 8.07 12.01 -16.72
CA VAL A 340 8.18 12.88 -15.55
C VAL A 340 7.06 13.93 -15.50
N ARG A 341 6.62 14.46 -16.66
CA ARG A 341 5.43 15.34 -16.73
C ARG A 341 4.13 14.64 -16.34
N LEU A 342 4.10 13.32 -16.41
CA LEU A 342 2.97 12.49 -15.97
C LEU A 342 3.08 12.08 -14.48
N GLY A 343 4.09 12.59 -13.76
CA GLY A 343 4.30 12.32 -12.33
C GLY A 343 5.11 11.05 -12.04
N VAL A 344 5.60 10.34 -13.06
CA VAL A 344 6.44 9.16 -12.88
C VAL A 344 7.79 9.56 -12.29
N LYS A 345 8.13 8.97 -11.15
CA LYS A 345 9.37 9.24 -10.40
C LYS A 345 10.44 8.17 -10.56
N ARG A 346 10.07 6.99 -11.05
CA ARG A 346 10.97 5.82 -11.13
C ARG A 346 10.79 5.11 -12.47
N VAL A 347 11.88 4.59 -13.01
CA VAL A 347 11.91 3.91 -14.32
C VAL A 347 12.69 2.61 -14.28
N ALA A 348 12.28 1.67 -15.11
CA ALA A 348 12.91 0.39 -15.31
C ALA A 348 13.39 0.29 -16.76
N ILE A 349 14.71 0.18 -16.97
CA ILE A 349 15.37 0.29 -18.29
C ILE A 349 16.23 -0.94 -18.55
N ALA A 350 16.18 -1.45 -19.78
CA ALA A 350 16.95 -2.60 -20.24
C ALA A 350 18.03 -2.18 -21.26
N SER A 351 17.77 -2.43 -22.55
CA SER A 351 18.73 -2.29 -23.67
C SER A 351 19.38 -0.92 -23.78
N SER A 352 18.65 0.17 -23.49
CA SER A 352 19.22 1.53 -23.54
C SER A 352 20.45 1.69 -22.65
N ILE A 353 20.52 0.94 -21.55
CA ILE A 353 21.68 0.95 -20.64
C ILE A 353 22.64 -0.18 -20.99
N THR A 354 22.14 -1.42 -21.13
CA THR A 354 23.04 -2.57 -21.30
C THR A 354 23.82 -2.54 -22.61
N ASP A 355 23.26 -1.93 -23.65
CA ASP A 355 23.86 -1.86 -24.99
C ASP A 355 24.55 -0.52 -25.25
N ALA A 356 24.56 0.39 -24.27
CA ALA A 356 25.32 1.62 -24.33
C ALA A 356 26.83 1.35 -24.36
N ALA A 357 27.59 2.28 -24.94
CA ALA A 357 29.05 2.20 -24.96
C ALA A 357 29.64 2.16 -23.54
N ASP A 358 29.05 2.93 -22.62
CA ASP A 358 29.33 2.86 -21.18
C ASP A 358 28.00 2.77 -20.40
N PRO A 359 27.60 1.55 -19.96
CA PRO A 359 26.39 1.37 -19.17
C PRO A 359 26.38 2.13 -17.84
N GLY A 360 27.55 2.41 -17.28
CA GLY A 360 27.69 3.16 -16.04
C GLY A 360 27.42 4.66 -16.23
N GLU A 361 27.95 5.26 -17.29
CA GLU A 361 27.64 6.67 -17.62
C GLU A 361 26.17 6.86 -18.00
N GLU A 362 25.60 5.96 -18.80
CA GLU A 362 24.18 6.05 -19.17
C GLU A 362 23.28 5.95 -17.93
N SER A 363 23.61 5.06 -16.98
CA SER A 363 22.89 4.94 -15.71
C SER A 363 22.94 6.25 -14.89
N ARG A 364 24.12 6.91 -14.82
CA ARG A 364 24.28 8.20 -14.13
C ARG A 364 23.45 9.30 -14.81
N LEU A 365 23.46 9.35 -16.13
CA LEU A 365 22.68 10.31 -16.92
C LEU A 365 21.18 10.17 -16.62
N ILE A 366 20.64 8.96 -16.68
CA ILE A 366 19.22 8.70 -16.36
C ILE A 366 18.86 9.15 -14.93
N CYS A 367 19.67 8.78 -13.94
CA CYS A 367 19.44 9.21 -12.55
C CYS A 367 19.48 10.73 -12.37
N SER A 368 20.40 11.41 -13.07
CA SER A 368 20.52 12.87 -13.08
C SER A 368 19.27 13.54 -13.66
N LEU A 369 18.77 13.05 -14.80
CA LEU A 369 17.56 13.58 -15.46
C LEU A 369 16.32 13.45 -14.57
N LEU A 370 16.17 12.30 -13.89
CA LEU A 370 15.07 12.08 -12.94
C LEU A 370 15.16 13.00 -11.73
N SER A 371 16.36 13.22 -11.19
CA SER A 371 16.57 14.04 -9.99
C SER A 371 16.39 15.54 -10.26
N ALA A 372 16.94 16.05 -11.36
CA ALA A 372 16.83 17.47 -11.74
C ALA A 372 15.36 17.90 -11.90
N THR A 373 14.54 17.02 -12.45
CA THR A 373 13.13 17.31 -12.73
C THR A 373 12.26 17.24 -11.46
N GLN A 374 12.60 16.37 -10.51
CA GLN A 374 11.95 16.35 -9.19
C GLN A 374 12.24 17.62 -8.37
N GLY A 375 13.45 18.18 -8.49
CA GLY A 375 13.80 19.45 -7.85
C GLY A 375 12.96 20.62 -8.36
N ASN A 376 12.73 20.71 -9.67
CA ASN A 376 11.92 21.76 -10.29
C ASN A 376 10.42 21.65 -9.93
N GLN A 377 9.84 20.45 -9.94
CA GLN A 377 8.44 20.24 -9.52
C GLN A 377 8.20 20.60 -8.04
N SER A 378 9.19 20.36 -7.17
CA SER A 378 9.12 20.71 -5.75
C SER A 378 9.17 22.22 -5.51
N GLN A 379 9.91 22.96 -6.34
CA GLN A 379 9.96 24.44 -6.27
C GLN A 379 8.70 25.09 -6.85
N GLU A 380 8.15 24.54 -7.93
CA GLU A 380 6.94 25.06 -8.57
C GLU A 380 5.70 24.85 -7.68
N THR A 381 5.55 23.68 -7.05
CA THR A 381 4.49 23.40 -6.06
C THR A 381 4.61 24.25 -4.79
N ALA A 382 5.84 24.50 -4.30
CA ALA A 382 6.07 25.42 -3.19
C ALA A 382 5.67 26.87 -3.55
N SER A 383 5.96 27.32 -4.78
CA SER A 383 5.61 28.68 -5.24
C SER A 383 4.09 28.91 -5.38
N VAL A 384 3.33 27.90 -5.82
CA VAL A 384 1.86 27.96 -5.89
C VAL A 384 1.24 27.98 -4.48
N SER A 385 1.84 27.25 -3.55
CA SER A 385 1.42 27.21 -2.13
C SER A 385 1.68 28.55 -1.44
N GLU A 386 2.83 29.18 -1.66
CA GLU A 386 3.15 30.51 -1.11
C GLU A 386 2.23 31.60 -1.67
N GLN A 387 1.90 31.57 -2.97
CA GLN A 387 0.97 32.52 -3.57
C GLN A 387 -0.47 32.40 -3.02
N GLN A 388 -0.92 31.18 -2.67
CA GLN A 388 -2.20 30.97 -2.01
C GLN A 388 -2.21 31.43 -0.55
N ILE A 389 -1.07 31.32 0.17
CA ILE A 389 -0.95 31.79 1.56
C ILE A 389 -1.00 33.32 1.63
N VAL A 390 -0.42 34.04 0.65
CA VAL A 390 -0.46 35.51 0.61
C VAL A 390 -1.88 36.06 0.39
N GLN A 391 -2.78 35.29 -0.23
CA GLN A 391 -4.18 35.69 -0.41
C GLN A 391 -5.04 35.64 0.87
N PHE A 392 -4.64 34.85 1.87
CA PHE A 392 -5.37 34.75 3.15
C PHE A 392 -4.84 35.69 4.26
N ALA A 393 -3.76 36.43 4.01
CA ALA A 393 -3.08 37.26 5.01
C ALA A 393 -3.24 38.78 4.80
N SER A 394 -4.36 39.24 4.24
CA SER A 394 -4.69 40.68 4.20
C SER A 394 -5.86 41.01 5.15
N PRO A 395 -5.60 41.62 6.32
CA PRO A 395 -6.67 42.10 7.19
C PRO A 395 -7.30 43.36 6.55
N GLN A 396 -8.57 43.27 6.16
CA GLN A 396 -9.38 44.46 5.89
C GLN A 396 -9.55 45.25 7.18
N THR A 397 -8.75 46.30 7.35
CA THR A 397 -8.98 47.31 8.39
C THR A 397 -10.10 48.23 7.91
N ALA A 398 -11.34 47.87 8.25
CA ALA A 398 -12.49 48.75 8.10
C ALA A 398 -12.42 49.87 9.14
N ASN A 399 -12.09 51.06 8.64
CA ASN A 399 -12.04 52.31 9.39
C ASN A 399 -13.48 52.80 9.60
N SER A 400 -14.02 52.74 10.83
CA SER A 400 -15.28 53.40 11.18
C SER A 400 -15.01 54.68 12.00
N ARG A 401 -15.18 55.83 11.35
CA ARG A 401 -15.33 57.14 12.01
C ARG A 401 -16.45 57.93 11.33
N SER A 402 -17.24 58.60 12.17
CA SER A 402 -18.37 59.54 11.90
C SER A 402 -19.67 58.86 11.44
N LYS A 403 -20.83 59.14 12.04
CA LYS A 403 -21.31 60.32 12.78
C LYS A 403 -22.01 59.97 14.09
#